data_AF-N6UM50-F1
#
_entry.id   AF-N6UM50-F1
#
_cell.length_a   1.000
_cell.length_b   1.000
_cell.length_c   1.000
_cell.angle_alpha   90.00
_cell.angle_beta   90.00
_cell.angle_gamma   90.00
#
_symmetry.space_group_name_H-M   'P 1'
#
loop_
_entity.id
_entity.type
_entity.pdbx_description
1 polymer ?
#
loop_
_entity_poly.entity_id
_entity_poly.type
_entity_poly.pdbx_seq_one_letter_code
_entity_poly.pdbx_strand_id
1 'polypeptide(L)'
;MNKSKAQEQCNHNNSRDFLEAPIPLAAKCAGANGVMVLRVIQGLFQGFLLPCMNGVLGRWLPPTELSYLTSIVFSGYQVGAIASTVITGYFSASHWGWPAAFYLFAALGFVWCIFWAFLSAETPATHPSITKEERKYIEHSLGQQDDHLIGKKSIPWSAILKSVPYWAIIIAAIGESWSTTFLSAELPSYLSYAIGLDIQEVQYGKW
;
A
#
# COMPACT_ATOMS: atom_id res chain seq x y z
N MET A 1 -6.33 -32.06 -29.65
CA MET A 1 -7.70 -31.64 -29.32
C MET A 1 -7.67 -30.74 -28.08
N ASN A 2 -7.76 -29.42 -28.09
CA ASN A 2 -7.63 -28.39 -29.13
C ASN A 2 -7.18 -27.12 -28.37
N LYS A 3 -5.91 -26.72 -28.49
CA LYS A 3 -5.48 -25.39 -28.00
C LYS A 3 -6.25 -24.26 -28.70
N SER A 4 -6.69 -24.49 -29.94
CA SER A 4 -7.56 -23.55 -30.67
C SER A 4 -8.94 -23.39 -30.02
N LYS A 5 -9.56 -24.46 -29.49
CA LYS A 5 -10.89 -24.39 -28.86
C LYS A 5 -10.87 -23.68 -27.51
N ALA A 6 -9.78 -23.83 -26.75
CA ALA A 6 -9.57 -23.09 -25.50
C ALA A 6 -9.38 -21.58 -25.75
N GLN A 7 -8.69 -21.23 -26.84
CA GLN A 7 -8.48 -19.84 -27.27
C GLN A 7 -9.77 -19.22 -27.83
N GLU A 8 -10.60 -20.01 -28.50
CA GLU A 8 -11.86 -19.60 -29.10
C GLU A 8 -13.00 -19.45 -28.05
N GLN A 9 -13.02 -20.29 -27.00
CA GLN A 9 -13.91 -20.11 -25.84
C GLN A 9 -13.54 -18.89 -24.99
N CYS A 10 -12.27 -18.51 -24.94
CA CYS A 10 -11.80 -17.31 -24.24
C CYS A 10 -12.25 -16.02 -24.96
N ASN A 11 -12.26 -16.03 -26.30
CA ASN A 11 -12.74 -14.90 -27.10
C ASN A 11 -14.26 -14.68 -27.00
N HIS A 12 -15.05 -15.75 -26.85
CA HIS A 12 -16.51 -15.60 -26.86
C HIS A 12 -17.10 -15.07 -25.54
N ASN A 13 -16.36 -15.18 -24.43
CA ASN A 13 -16.77 -14.68 -23.12
C ASN A 13 -16.30 -13.24 -22.82
N ASN A 14 -15.59 -12.61 -23.77
CA ASN A 14 -14.89 -11.34 -23.61
C ASN A 14 -15.79 -10.08 -23.72
N SER A 15 -17.12 -10.24 -23.76
CA SER A 15 -18.03 -9.12 -24.05
C SER A 15 -18.70 -8.48 -22.81
N ARG A 16 -18.47 -8.99 -21.59
CA ARG A 16 -19.18 -8.48 -20.39
C ARG A 16 -18.34 -8.23 -19.14
N ASP A 17 -17.05 -8.55 -19.13
CA ASP A 17 -16.20 -8.38 -17.93
C ASP A 17 -15.35 -7.10 -17.97
N PHE A 18 -15.98 -6.00 -18.40
CA PHE A 18 -15.42 -4.64 -18.36
C PHE A 18 -15.56 -4.09 -16.93
N LEU A 19 -14.59 -4.40 -16.07
CA LEU A 19 -13.95 -3.52 -15.07
C LEU A 19 -13.29 -4.38 -13.96
N GLU A 20 -11.95 -4.37 -13.99
CA GLU A 20 -11.05 -4.51 -12.83
C GLU A 20 -10.91 -5.86 -12.09
N ALA A 21 -9.89 -6.64 -12.49
CA ALA A 21 -8.79 -7.08 -11.60
C ALA A 21 -7.79 -7.92 -12.43
N PRO A 22 -6.55 -7.43 -12.70
CA PRO A 22 -5.67 -8.03 -13.71
C PRO A 22 -5.06 -9.37 -13.29
N ILE A 23 -4.97 -9.67 -11.98
CA ILE A 23 -4.24 -10.83 -11.45
C ILE A 23 -4.93 -12.18 -11.74
N PRO A 24 -6.22 -12.38 -11.45
CA PRO A 24 -6.91 -13.63 -11.78
C PRO A 24 -7.08 -13.84 -13.29
N LEU A 25 -7.15 -12.77 -14.08
CA LEU A 25 -7.23 -12.85 -15.54
C LEU A 25 -5.88 -13.20 -16.18
N ALA A 26 -4.78 -12.60 -15.71
CA ALA A 26 -3.44 -12.91 -16.20
C ALA A 26 -2.99 -14.33 -15.83
N ALA A 27 -3.40 -14.84 -14.67
CA ALA A 27 -3.19 -16.23 -14.30
C ALA A 27 -3.89 -17.21 -15.25
N LYS A 28 -5.07 -16.83 -15.79
CA LYS A 28 -5.85 -17.65 -16.74
C LYS A 28 -5.38 -17.52 -18.19
N CYS A 29 -4.99 -16.33 -18.64
CA CYS A 29 -4.66 -16.06 -20.05
C CYS A 29 -3.16 -16.15 -20.38
N ALA A 30 -2.27 -15.82 -19.45
CA ALA A 30 -0.83 -15.66 -19.70
C ALA A 30 0.06 -16.60 -18.85
N GLY A 31 -0.53 -17.43 -17.99
CA GLY A 31 0.21 -18.34 -17.10
C GLY A 31 1.11 -17.60 -16.11
N ALA A 32 2.19 -18.26 -15.66
CA ALA A 32 3.10 -17.73 -14.64
C ALA A 32 3.77 -16.40 -15.03
N ASN A 33 4.08 -16.23 -16.33
CA ASN A 33 4.76 -15.03 -16.83
C ASN A 33 3.90 -13.76 -16.69
N GLY A 34 2.58 -13.87 -16.89
CA GLY A 34 1.66 -12.74 -16.72
C GLY A 34 1.56 -12.27 -15.27
N VAL A 35 1.54 -13.22 -14.33
CA VAL A 35 1.50 -12.91 -12.89
C VAL A 35 2.82 -12.23 -12.45
N MET A 36 3.96 -12.67 -12.98
CA MET A 36 5.26 -12.03 -12.69
C MET A 36 5.29 -10.57 -13.14
N VAL A 37 4.85 -10.28 -14.38
CA VAL A 37 4.80 -8.91 -14.90
C VAL A 37 3.90 -8.03 -14.05
N LEU A 38 2.71 -8.51 -13.69
CA LEU A 38 1.80 -7.75 -12.82
C LEU A 38 2.37 -7.52 -11.42
N ARG A 39 3.12 -8.47 -10.87
CA ARG A 39 3.79 -8.30 -9.57
C ARG A 39 4.89 -7.24 -9.62
N VAL A 40 5.65 -7.16 -10.71
CA VAL A 40 6.64 -6.10 -10.92
C VAL A 40 5.94 -4.74 -10.99
N ILE A 41 4.86 -4.65 -11.78
CA ILE A 41 4.08 -3.41 -11.90
C ILE A 41 3.50 -2.99 -10.54
N GLN A 42 2.91 -3.92 -9.80
CA GLN A 42 2.37 -3.65 -8.46
C GLN A 42 3.47 -3.15 -7.51
N GLY A 43 4.65 -3.79 -7.51
CA GLY A 43 5.78 -3.38 -6.69
C GLY A 43 6.28 -1.97 -7.01
N LEU A 44 6.32 -1.60 -8.29
CA LEU A 44 6.69 -0.25 -8.72
C LEU A 44 5.73 0.80 -8.15
N PHE A 45 4.41 0.58 -8.29
CA PHE A 45 3.43 1.54 -7.77
C PHE A 45 3.43 1.61 -6.24
N GLN A 46 3.56 0.47 -5.56
CA GLN A 46 3.57 0.42 -4.09
C GLN A 46 4.77 1.17 -3.50
N GLY A 47 5.94 1.14 -4.17
CA GLY A 47 7.14 1.84 -3.71
C GLY A 47 7.00 3.37 -3.64
N PHE A 48 6.15 3.97 -4.49
CA PHE A 48 5.93 5.42 -4.49
C PHE A 48 4.96 5.90 -3.42
N LEU A 49 4.15 5.01 -2.82
CA LEU A 49 3.10 5.42 -1.88
C LEU A 49 3.66 6.07 -0.61
N LEU A 50 4.73 5.51 -0.03
CA LEU A 50 5.33 6.03 1.20
C LEU A 50 5.92 7.46 1.04
N PRO A 51 6.74 7.78 0.02
CA PRO A 51 7.22 9.14 -0.16
C PRO A 51 6.10 10.13 -0.55
N CYS A 52 5.12 9.70 -1.36
CA CYS A 52 3.95 10.53 -1.68
C CYS A 52 3.15 10.87 -0.42
N MET A 53 2.88 9.89 0.44
CA MET A 53 2.17 10.07 1.70
C MET A 53 2.90 11.04 2.63
N ASN A 54 4.20 10.85 2.83
CA ASN A 54 5.02 11.76 3.65
C ASN A 54 5.06 13.19 3.07
N GLY A 55 5.07 13.32 1.74
CA GLY A 55 5.02 14.63 1.07
C GLY A 55 3.70 15.37 1.29
N VAL A 56 2.56 14.65 1.22
CA VAL A 56 1.24 15.21 1.53
C VAL A 56 1.15 15.59 3.00
N LEU A 57 1.50 14.68 3.91
CA LEU A 57 1.47 14.95 5.36
C LEU A 57 2.35 16.15 5.74
N GLY A 58 3.55 16.26 5.15
CA GLY A 58 4.47 17.37 5.40
C GLY A 58 3.98 18.75 4.96
N ARG A 59 3.04 18.82 3.99
CA ARG A 59 2.43 20.08 3.53
C ARG A 59 1.16 20.45 4.29
N TRP A 60 0.49 19.47 4.86
CA TRP A 60 -0.83 19.62 5.48
C TRP A 60 -0.79 19.70 7.00
N LEU A 61 0.25 19.15 7.64
CA LEU A 61 0.31 19.02 9.09
C LEU A 61 1.39 19.92 9.72
N PRO A 62 1.08 20.61 10.83
CA PRO A 62 2.07 21.37 11.57
C PRO A 62 3.10 20.42 12.24
N PRO A 63 4.38 20.81 12.37
CA PRO A 63 5.43 19.96 12.92
C PRO A 63 5.16 19.43 14.33
N THR A 64 4.38 20.17 15.13
CA THR A 64 4.01 19.80 16.51
C THR A 64 3.05 18.62 16.58
N GLU A 65 2.22 18.42 15.54
CA GLU A 65 1.18 17.38 15.51
C GLU A 65 1.48 16.27 14.49
N LEU A 66 2.46 16.51 13.61
CA LEU A 66 2.85 15.60 12.53
C LEU A 66 3.08 14.17 13.03
N SER A 67 3.86 13.96 14.09
CA SER A 67 4.18 12.62 14.60
C SER A 67 2.95 11.87 15.11
N TYR A 68 2.01 12.58 15.75
CA TYR A 68 0.78 11.99 16.28
C TYR A 68 -0.15 11.54 15.15
N LEU A 69 -0.43 12.44 14.21
CA LEU A 69 -1.30 12.16 13.08
C LEU A 69 -0.70 11.12 12.12
N THR A 70 0.63 11.16 11.93
CA THR A 70 1.34 10.13 11.15
C THR A 70 1.18 8.76 11.80
N SER A 71 1.26 8.66 13.12
CA SER A 71 1.06 7.40 13.85
C SER A 71 -0.36 6.84 13.65
N ILE A 72 -1.38 7.71 13.63
CA ILE A 72 -2.76 7.31 13.32
C ILE A 72 -2.86 6.75 11.90
N VAL A 73 -2.26 7.41 10.90
CA VAL A 73 -2.25 6.93 9.51
C VAL A 73 -1.58 5.56 9.41
N PHE A 74 -0.41 5.37 10.02
CA PHE A 74 0.30 4.09 10.02
C PHE A 74 -0.48 2.98 10.75
N SER A 75 -1.21 3.30 11.82
CA SER A 75 -2.08 2.33 12.48
C SER A 75 -3.19 1.84 11.55
N GLY A 76 -3.75 2.72 10.72
CA GLY A 76 -4.77 2.38 9.73
C GLY A 76 -4.27 1.37 8.69
N TYR A 77 -3.01 1.51 8.26
CA TYR A 77 -2.36 0.54 7.38
C TYR A 77 -2.33 -0.88 7.99
N GLN A 78 -1.97 -1.00 9.26
CA GLN A 78 -1.90 -2.30 9.94
C GLN A 78 -3.29 -2.93 10.14
N VAL A 79 -4.28 -2.13 10.52
CA VAL A 79 -5.68 -2.59 10.64
C VAL A 79 -6.21 -3.06 9.28
N GLY A 80 -5.92 -2.32 8.22
CA GLY A 80 -6.27 -2.70 6.85
C GLY A 80 -5.64 -4.03 6.43
N ALA A 81 -4.37 -4.27 6.76
CA ALA A 81 -3.70 -5.53 6.47
C ALA A 81 -4.38 -6.73 7.15
N ILE A 82 -4.72 -6.60 8.44
CA ILE A 82 -5.43 -7.65 9.20
C ILE A 82 -6.82 -7.89 8.60
N ALA A 83 -7.60 -6.82 8.38
CA ALA A 83 -8.94 -6.92 7.80
C ALA A 83 -8.89 -7.57 6.41
N SER A 84 -7.94 -7.18 5.57
CA SER A 84 -7.79 -7.73 4.22
C SER A 84 -7.47 -9.22 4.24
N THR A 85 -6.65 -9.66 5.20
CA THR A 85 -6.29 -11.08 5.37
C THR A 85 -7.51 -11.91 5.78
N VAL A 86 -8.31 -11.43 6.74
CA VAL A 86 -9.54 -12.11 7.19
C VAL A 86 -10.56 -12.21 6.06
N ILE A 87 -10.80 -11.10 5.36
CA ILE A 87 -11.73 -11.04 4.22
C ILE A 87 -11.28 -12.00 3.12
N THR A 88 -9.99 -11.98 2.77
CA THR A 88 -9.43 -12.89 1.75
C THR A 88 -9.57 -14.35 2.16
N GLY A 89 -9.32 -14.68 3.44
CA GLY A 89 -9.50 -16.02 3.99
C GLY A 89 -10.95 -16.50 3.87
N TYR A 90 -11.90 -15.63 4.24
CA TYR A 90 -13.33 -15.93 4.14
C TYR A 90 -13.77 -16.21 2.70
N PHE A 91 -13.40 -15.35 1.74
CA PHE A 91 -13.74 -15.56 0.33
C PHE A 91 -13.04 -16.78 -0.26
N SER A 92 -11.81 -17.08 0.15
CA SER A 92 -11.07 -18.25 -0.33
C SER A 92 -11.68 -19.58 0.13
N ALA A 93 -12.33 -19.61 1.29
CA ALA A 93 -13.06 -20.77 1.79
C ALA A 93 -14.48 -20.90 1.18
N SER A 94 -14.99 -19.84 0.55
CA SER A 94 -16.32 -19.81 -0.05
C SER A 94 -16.36 -20.42 -1.46
N HIS A 95 -17.56 -20.76 -1.94
CA HIS A 95 -17.78 -21.30 -3.29
C HIS A 95 -17.40 -20.32 -4.43
N TRP A 96 -17.20 -19.04 -4.12
CA TRP A 96 -16.77 -18.01 -5.07
C TRP A 96 -15.24 -18.01 -5.29
N GLY A 97 -14.50 -18.71 -4.43
CA GLY A 97 -13.06 -18.91 -4.52
C GLY A 97 -12.23 -17.65 -4.28
N TRP A 98 -10.91 -17.82 -4.38
CA TRP A 98 -9.93 -16.76 -4.17
C TRP A 98 -10.08 -15.53 -5.10
N PRO A 99 -10.56 -15.62 -6.36
CA PRO A 99 -10.66 -14.43 -7.24
C PRO A 99 -11.66 -13.39 -6.72
N ALA A 100 -12.70 -13.79 -5.99
CA ALA A 100 -13.71 -12.90 -5.44
C ALA A 100 -13.14 -11.83 -4.51
N ALA A 101 -12.15 -12.20 -3.69
CA ALA A 101 -11.46 -11.26 -2.81
C ALA A 101 -10.74 -10.16 -3.62
N PHE A 102 -10.07 -10.53 -4.72
CA PHE A 102 -9.38 -9.57 -5.58
C PHE A 102 -10.34 -8.59 -6.25
N TYR A 103 -11.51 -9.05 -6.70
CA TYR A 103 -12.53 -8.17 -7.27
C TYR A 103 -13.09 -7.19 -6.22
N LEU A 104 -13.32 -7.65 -5.00
CA LEU A 104 -13.79 -6.79 -3.91
C LEU A 104 -12.80 -5.67 -3.58
N PHE A 105 -11.51 -5.99 -3.42
CA PHE A 105 -10.49 -4.98 -3.12
C PHE A 105 -10.23 -4.03 -4.29
N ALA A 106 -10.34 -4.51 -5.54
CA ALA A 106 -10.24 -3.65 -6.71
C ALA A 106 -11.37 -2.61 -6.73
N ALA A 107 -12.62 -3.05 -6.56
CA ALA A 107 -13.78 -2.16 -6.54
C ALA A 107 -13.71 -1.14 -5.38
N LEU A 108 -13.35 -1.58 -4.17
CA LEU A 108 -13.15 -0.68 -3.03
C LEU A 108 -12.05 0.33 -3.30
N GLY A 109 -10.93 -0.09 -3.88
CA GLY A 109 -9.82 0.77 -4.26
C GLY A 109 -10.24 1.82 -5.30
N PHE A 110 -11.00 1.44 -6.31
CA PHE A 110 -11.48 2.35 -7.34
C PHE A 110 -12.43 3.41 -6.77
N VAL A 111 -13.40 3.00 -5.94
CA VAL A 111 -14.30 3.92 -5.24
C VAL A 111 -13.52 4.90 -4.35
N TRP A 112 -12.50 4.39 -3.64
CA TRP A 112 -11.63 5.22 -2.81
C TRP A 112 -10.81 6.21 -3.63
N CYS A 113 -10.27 5.81 -4.79
CA CYS A 113 -9.56 6.69 -5.71
C CYS A 113 -10.47 7.81 -6.24
N ILE A 114 -11.72 7.51 -6.57
CA ILE A 114 -12.70 8.53 -6.98
C ILE A 114 -12.95 9.51 -5.82
N PHE A 115 -13.18 8.99 -4.62
CA PHE A 115 -13.40 9.82 -3.44
C PHE A 115 -12.20 10.74 -3.17
N TRP A 116 -10.99 10.20 -3.23
CA TRP A 116 -9.75 10.99 -3.10
C TRP A 116 -9.56 12.00 -4.23
N ALA A 117 -9.90 11.67 -5.47
CA ALA A 117 -9.77 12.59 -6.59
C ALA A 117 -10.66 13.84 -6.42
N PHE A 118 -11.82 13.72 -5.78
CA PHE A 118 -12.69 14.85 -5.50
C PHE A 118 -12.33 15.62 -4.21
N LEU A 119 -11.81 14.93 -3.20
CA LEU A 119 -11.55 15.53 -1.89
C LEU A 119 -10.12 16.07 -1.75
N SER A 120 -9.15 15.50 -2.46
CA SER A 120 -7.74 15.88 -2.29
C SER A 120 -7.40 17.19 -2.99
N ALA A 121 -6.66 18.05 -2.29
CA ALA A 121 -6.01 19.21 -2.88
C ALA A 121 -4.50 19.14 -2.61
N GLU A 122 -3.69 19.64 -3.55
CA GLU A 122 -2.23 19.56 -3.42
C GLU A 122 -1.69 20.49 -2.33
N THR A 123 -2.43 21.55 -2.01
CA THR A 123 -2.08 22.53 -0.97
C THR A 123 -3.31 22.90 -0.16
N PRO A 124 -3.15 23.17 1.16
CA PRO A 124 -4.24 23.70 1.97
C PRO A 124 -4.79 25.02 1.43
N ALA A 125 -4.01 25.76 0.63
CA ALA A 125 -4.44 27.00 -0.03
C ALA A 125 -5.44 26.79 -1.19
N THR A 126 -5.45 25.61 -1.83
CA THR A 126 -6.30 25.28 -2.99
C THR A 126 -7.53 24.44 -2.60
N HIS A 127 -7.65 24.05 -1.34
CA HIS A 127 -8.75 23.22 -0.87
C HIS A 127 -10.04 24.05 -0.67
N PRO A 128 -11.16 23.71 -1.34
CA PRO A 128 -12.38 24.51 -1.29
C PRO A 128 -13.11 24.48 0.06
N SER A 129 -12.82 23.50 0.92
CA SER A 129 -13.52 23.29 2.19
C SER A 129 -12.70 23.62 3.44
N ILE A 130 -11.53 24.28 3.30
CA ILE A 130 -10.70 24.65 4.47
C ILE A 130 -11.21 25.94 5.13
N THR A 131 -11.20 25.97 6.46
CA THR A 131 -11.57 27.16 7.23
C THR A 131 -10.45 28.19 7.17
N LYS A 132 -10.80 29.49 7.09
CA LYS A 132 -9.78 30.57 7.06
C LYS A 132 -8.86 30.56 8.29
N GLU A 133 -9.40 30.17 9.45
CA GLU A 133 -8.66 30.05 10.70
C GLU A 133 -7.64 28.90 10.66
N GLU A 134 -8.07 27.73 10.20
CA GLU A 134 -7.24 26.54 10.04
C GLU A 134 -6.12 26.78 9.02
N ARG A 135 -6.43 27.40 7.88
CA ARG A 135 -5.44 27.79 6.88
C ARG A 135 -4.36 28.69 7.49
N LYS A 136 -4.77 29.72 8.24
CA LYS A 136 -3.82 30.65 8.88
C LYS A 136 -2.96 29.96 9.94
N TYR A 137 -3.53 29.01 10.68
CA TYR A 137 -2.81 28.19 11.65
C TYR A 137 -1.75 27.30 10.99
N ILE A 138 -2.11 26.62 9.89
CA ILE A 138 -1.20 25.77 9.11
C ILE A 138 -0.07 26.61 8.49
N GLU A 139 -0.39 27.69 7.77
CA GLU A 139 0.61 28.58 7.15
C GLU A 139 1.56 29.21 8.18
N HIS A 140 1.05 29.59 9.36
CA HIS A 140 1.87 30.14 10.44
C HIS A 140 2.74 29.07 11.12
N SER A 141 2.24 27.84 11.27
CA SER A 141 2.94 26.76 11.96
C SER A 141 3.96 26.03 11.09
N LEU A 142 3.75 25.99 9.76
CA LEU A 142 4.78 25.57 8.81
C LEU A 142 5.86 26.64 8.65
N GLY A 143 5.60 27.88 9.10
CA GLY A 143 6.55 28.97 9.29
C GLY A 143 7.40 29.24 8.06
N GLN A 144 6.92 30.07 7.12
CA GLN A 144 7.69 30.49 5.92
C GLN A 144 8.63 29.38 5.43
N GLN A 145 8.09 28.19 5.12
CA GLN A 145 8.74 27.40 4.08
C GLN A 145 8.54 28.20 2.81
N ASP A 146 9.46 29.14 2.60
CA ASP A 146 9.57 29.92 1.39
C ASP A 146 9.46 28.96 0.22
N ASP A 147 8.33 28.98 -0.49
CA ASP A 147 8.22 28.39 -1.83
C ASP A 147 9.32 28.95 -2.75
N HIS A 148 9.95 30.07 -2.38
CA HIS A 148 11.17 30.61 -2.97
C HIS A 148 12.43 29.73 -2.83
N LEU A 149 12.47 28.72 -1.95
CA LEU A 149 13.57 27.76 -1.84
C LEU A 149 13.41 26.51 -2.72
N ILE A 150 12.19 26.26 -3.21
CA ILE A 150 11.92 25.19 -4.21
C ILE A 150 12.49 25.60 -5.58
N GLY A 151 12.72 26.91 -5.78
CA GLY A 151 13.51 27.44 -6.88
C GLY A 151 15.01 27.47 -6.56
N LYS A 152 15.78 26.57 -7.19
CA LYS A 152 17.21 26.79 -7.54
C LYS A 152 18.31 26.49 -6.50
N LYS A 153 18.04 25.78 -5.40
CA LYS A 153 19.13 25.16 -4.61
C LYS A 153 19.26 23.69 -4.95
N SER A 154 20.34 23.33 -5.67
CA SER A 154 20.67 21.92 -5.94
C SER A 154 20.74 21.16 -4.60
N ILE A 155 19.97 20.09 -4.49
CA ILE A 155 19.95 19.23 -3.30
C ILE A 155 21.37 18.70 -3.09
N PRO A 156 22.02 18.94 -1.93
CA PRO A 156 23.42 18.58 -1.73
C PRO A 156 23.56 17.08 -1.42
N TRP A 157 23.33 16.23 -2.43
CA TRP A 157 23.39 14.76 -2.32
C TRP A 157 24.69 14.25 -1.69
N SER A 158 25.83 14.84 -2.07
CA SER A 158 27.14 14.45 -1.54
C SER A 158 27.30 14.75 -0.05
N ALA A 159 26.63 15.77 0.48
CA ALA A 159 26.64 16.09 1.91
C ALA A 159 25.71 15.15 2.71
N ILE A 160 24.55 14.81 2.14
CA ILE A 160 23.60 13.87 2.75
C ILE A 160 24.26 12.48 2.90
N LEU A 161 24.88 11.98 1.83
CA LEU A 161 25.55 10.67 1.81
C LEU A 161 26.77 10.59 2.75
N LYS A 162 27.37 11.73 3.12
CA LYS A 162 28.48 11.79 4.08
C LYS A 162 28.05 12.00 5.52
N SER A 163 26.75 12.22 5.77
CA SER A 163 26.24 12.52 7.10
C SER A 163 26.07 11.24 7.94
N VAL A 164 26.53 11.28 9.19
CA VAL A 164 26.36 10.16 10.15
C VAL A 164 24.89 9.83 10.42
N PRO A 165 23.98 10.82 10.63
CA PRO A 165 22.57 10.53 10.88
C PRO A 165 21.89 9.77 9.73
N TYR A 166 22.26 10.05 8.49
CA TYR A 166 21.74 9.34 7.32
C TYR A 166 22.05 7.84 7.38
N TRP A 167 23.31 7.48 7.64
CA TRP A 167 23.71 6.07 7.77
C TRP A 167 23.10 5.39 9.00
N ALA A 168 22.94 6.12 10.11
CA ALA A 168 22.26 5.62 11.30
C ALA A 168 20.80 5.22 10.99
N ILE A 169 20.07 6.06 10.25
CA ILE A 169 18.69 5.78 9.82
C ILE A 169 18.64 4.58 8.88
N ILE A 170 19.57 4.47 7.92
CA ILE A 170 19.62 3.31 7.00
C ILE A 170 19.82 2.01 7.76
N ILE A 171 20.80 1.96 8.66
CA ILE A 171 21.09 0.75 9.44
C ILE A 171 19.90 0.39 10.32
N ALA A 172 19.27 1.38 10.95
CA ALA A 172 18.05 1.17 11.74
C ALA A 172 16.91 0.61 10.89
N ALA A 173 16.65 1.17 9.70
CA ALA A 173 15.60 0.70 8.80
C ALA A 173 15.85 -0.72 8.26
N ILE A 174 17.11 -1.06 7.98
CA ILE A 174 17.50 -2.44 7.62
C ILE A 174 17.25 -3.37 8.80
N GLY A 175 17.64 -2.96 10.02
CA GLY A 175 17.40 -3.74 11.24
C GLY A 175 15.92 -3.98 11.51
N GLU A 176 15.09 -2.95 11.35
CA GLU A 176 13.63 -3.05 11.47
C GLU A 176 13.05 -4.02 10.43
N SER A 177 13.44 -3.88 9.16
CA SER A 177 12.98 -4.74 8.07
C SER A 177 13.39 -6.20 8.29
N TRP A 178 14.64 -6.43 8.71
CA TRP A 178 15.16 -7.76 9.01
C TRP A 178 14.42 -8.38 10.19
N SER A 179 14.31 -7.66 11.32
CA SER A 179 13.67 -8.16 12.53
C SER A 179 12.21 -8.55 12.28
N THR A 180 11.47 -7.72 11.56
CA THR A 180 10.07 -7.98 11.22
C THR A 180 9.91 -9.21 10.33
N THR A 181 10.76 -9.33 9.29
CA THR A 181 10.72 -10.45 8.35
C THR A 181 11.15 -11.75 9.02
N PHE A 182 12.22 -11.71 9.81
CA PHE A 182 12.74 -12.84 10.56
C PHE A 182 11.71 -13.36 11.55
N LEU A 183 11.12 -12.46 12.34
CA LEU A 183 10.07 -12.83 13.29
C LEU A 183 8.90 -13.49 12.56
N SER A 184 8.44 -12.91 11.45
CA SER A 184 7.31 -13.45 10.68
C SER A 184 7.61 -14.84 10.07
N ALA A 185 8.86 -15.10 9.67
CA ALA A 185 9.27 -16.37 9.07
C ALA A 185 9.47 -17.50 10.10
N GLU A 186 10.06 -17.18 11.26
CA GLU A 186 10.39 -18.17 12.29
C GLU A 186 9.25 -18.38 13.31
N LEU A 187 8.30 -17.44 13.41
CA LEU A 187 7.18 -17.54 14.35
C LEU A 187 6.36 -18.83 14.18
N PRO A 188 5.97 -19.27 12.96
CA PRO A 188 5.22 -20.52 12.80
C PRO A 188 6.04 -21.75 13.22
N SER A 189 7.33 -21.80 12.86
CA SER A 189 8.24 -22.88 13.22
C SER A 189 8.46 -22.97 14.73
N TYR A 190 8.61 -21.83 15.40
CA TYR A 190 8.76 -21.75 16.85
C TYR A 190 7.50 -22.20 17.59
N LEU A 191 6.31 -21.75 17.17
CA LEU A 191 5.03 -22.14 17.78
C LEU A 191 4.79 -23.66 17.63
N SER A 192 5.14 -24.23 16.48
CA SER A 192 5.01 -25.67 16.26
C SER A 192 5.99 -26.48 17.11
N TYR A 193 7.27 -26.08 17.15
CA TYR A 193 8.30 -26.83 17.88
C TYR A 193 8.21 -26.68 19.40
N ALA A 194 7.96 -25.47 19.92
CA ALA A 194 7.98 -25.19 21.35
C ALA A 194 6.62 -25.42 22.04
N ILE A 195 5.51 -25.22 21.33
CA ILE A 195 4.14 -25.27 21.89
C ILE A 195 3.34 -26.48 21.38
N GLY A 196 3.83 -27.17 20.33
CA GLY A 196 3.17 -28.36 19.78
C GLY A 196 1.89 -28.05 19.00
N LEU A 197 1.66 -26.79 18.62
CA LEU A 197 0.52 -26.37 17.80
C LEU A 197 0.73 -26.83 16.34
N ASP A 198 -0.25 -27.53 15.77
CA ASP A 198 -0.21 -27.95 14.38
C ASP A 198 -0.37 -26.71 13.47
N ILE A 199 0.58 -26.55 12.53
CA ILE A 199 0.70 -25.37 11.66
C ILE A 199 -0.55 -25.23 10.77
N GLN A 200 -1.25 -26.34 10.52
CA GLN A 200 -2.50 -26.37 9.75
C GLN A 200 -3.68 -25.74 10.51
N GLU A 201 -3.75 -25.79 11.84
CA GLU A 201 -4.83 -25.15 12.60
C GLU A 201 -4.68 -23.62 12.64
N VAL A 202 -3.44 -23.13 12.79
CA VAL A 202 -3.15 -21.69 12.88
C VAL A 202 -3.38 -20.97 11.55
N GLN A 203 -3.11 -21.62 10.41
CA GLN A 203 -3.27 -21.01 9.10
C GLN A 203 -4.71 -21.06 8.56
N TYR A 204 -5.55 -21.99 9.04
CA TYR A 204 -6.93 -22.16 8.57
C TYR A 204 -8.02 -21.65 9.54
N GLY A 205 -7.65 -21.08 10.69
CA GLY A 205 -8.59 -20.37 11.55
C GLY A 205 -9.84 -21.18 11.89
N LYS A 206 -9.69 -22.46 12.22
CA LYS A 206 -10.76 -23.24 12.84
C LYS A 206 -10.65 -23.08 14.35
N TRP A 207 -11.35 -22.10 14.88
CA TRP A 207 -11.80 -22.10 16.28
C TRP A 207 -13.06 -22.95 16.40
#